data_AF-A0A6P5JY51-F1
#
_entry.id   AF-A0A6P5JY51-F1
#
_cell.length_a   1.000
_cell.length_b   1.000
_cell.length_c   1.000
_cell.angle_alpha   90.00
_cell.angle_beta   90.00
_cell.angle_gamma   90.00
#
_symmetry.space_group_name_H-M   'P 1'
#
loop_
_entity.id
_entity.type
_entity.pdbx_description
1 polymer ?
#
loop_
_entity_poly.entity_id
_entity_poly.type
_entity_poly.pdbx_seq_one_letter_code
_entity_poly.pdbx_strand_id
1 'polypeptide(L)'
;MEKKITSTKKKLPPKKQPKPIDLPPCVNPGNPVSSCMLDPPTLQTSTTLSKAQMIMYKTTSEGYGEITPIAPFLPCNFFPRNNTFTNHLRLTGMFQNHYLNTVLDRGRVIDFPNFQHTL
;
A
#
# COMPACT_ATOMS: atom_id res chain seq x y z
N MET A 1 0.27 13.38 -31.27
CA MET A 1 -1.10 13.54 -30.75
C MET A 1 -1.34 12.44 -29.72
N GLU A 2 -1.16 12.70 -28.44
CA GLU A 2 -1.69 11.84 -27.35
C GLU A 2 -2.03 12.77 -26.17
N LYS A 3 -3.30 12.81 -25.79
CA LYS A 3 -3.79 13.64 -24.67
C LYS A 3 -3.78 12.79 -23.41
N LYS A 4 -2.82 13.05 -22.52
CA LYS A 4 -2.76 12.48 -21.16
C LYS A 4 -3.89 13.07 -20.31
N ILE A 5 -4.94 12.28 -20.06
CA ILE A 5 -6.03 12.66 -19.15
C ILE A 5 -5.54 12.44 -17.73
N THR A 6 -5.05 13.51 -17.11
CA THR A 6 -4.75 13.53 -15.66
C THR A 6 -6.07 13.74 -14.93
N SER A 7 -6.66 12.67 -14.40
CA SER A 7 -7.82 12.75 -13.50
C SER A 7 -7.37 13.33 -12.17
N THR A 8 -7.63 14.63 -11.97
CA THR A 8 -7.49 15.29 -10.69
C THR A 8 -8.57 14.76 -9.76
N LYS A 9 -8.19 13.91 -8.81
CA LYS A 9 -9.07 13.51 -7.69
C LYS A 9 -9.44 14.76 -6.90
N LYS A 10 -10.63 15.31 -7.15
CA LYS A 10 -11.24 16.31 -6.27
C LYS A 10 -11.41 15.66 -4.90
N LYS A 11 -10.68 16.17 -3.91
CA LYS A 11 -10.83 15.80 -2.50
C LYS A 11 -12.24 16.23 -2.08
N LEU A 12 -13.14 15.25 -1.91
CA LEU A 12 -14.47 15.50 -1.35
C LEU A 12 -14.28 16.12 0.05
N PRO A 13 -15.00 17.18 0.41
CA PRO A 13 -14.86 17.80 1.73
C PRO A 13 -15.15 16.78 2.82
N PRO A 14 -14.52 16.91 4.00
CA PRO A 14 -14.84 16.06 5.14
C PRO A 14 -16.34 16.23 5.43
N LYS A 15 -17.12 15.16 5.31
CA LYS A 15 -18.49 15.12 5.83
C LYS A 15 -18.38 15.44 7.32
N LYS A 16 -18.70 16.67 7.72
CA LYS A 16 -18.99 17.01 9.11
C LYS A 16 -20.07 16.03 9.56
N GLN A 17 -19.73 15.13 10.47
CA GLN A 17 -20.76 14.38 11.16
C GLN A 17 -21.66 15.43 11.85
N PRO A 18 -22.99 15.37 11.66
CA PRO A 18 -23.87 16.25 12.41
C PRO A 18 -23.62 16.01 13.90
N LYS A 19 -23.58 17.09 14.69
CA LYS A 19 -23.54 16.98 16.15
C LYS A 19 -24.75 16.14 16.59
N PRO A 20 -24.61 15.28 17.62
CA PRO A 20 -25.75 14.58 18.19
C PRO A 20 -26.80 15.63 18.55
N ILE A 21 -28.01 15.44 18.03
CA ILE A 21 -29.15 16.25 18.45
C ILE A 21 -29.51 15.70 19.83
N ASP A 22 -29.40 16.52 20.89
CA ASP A 22 -29.83 16.18 22.24
C ASP A 22 -31.36 16.08 22.25
N LEU A 23 -31.87 14.95 21.76
CA LEU A 23 -33.28 14.61 21.81
C LEU A 23 -33.63 14.21 23.26
N PRO A 24 -34.78 14.67 23.79
CA PRO A 24 -35.23 14.22 25.10
C PRO A 24 -35.38 12.68 25.09
N PRO A 25 -35.05 11.98 26.20
CA PRO A 25 -35.17 10.53 26.29
C PRO A 25 -36.59 10.10 25.92
N CYS A 26 -36.74 9.14 25.00
CA CYS A 26 -38.06 8.68 24.63
C CYS A 26 -38.73 8.02 25.84
N VAL A 27 -39.85 8.59 26.30
CA VAL A 27 -40.54 8.17 27.54
C VAL A 27 -41.18 6.79 27.41
N ASN A 28 -41.34 6.29 26.17
CA ASN A 28 -41.72 4.91 25.89
C ASN A 28 -41.06 4.46 24.56
N PRO A 29 -39.88 3.81 24.60
CA PRO A 29 -39.19 3.33 23.40
C PRO A 29 -39.92 2.22 22.64
N GLY A 30 -41.07 1.76 23.15
CA GLY A 30 -41.70 0.53 22.67
C GLY A 30 -40.72 -0.65 22.79
N ASN A 31 -40.70 -1.52 21.77
CA ASN A 31 -39.74 -2.61 21.71
C ASN A 31 -38.31 -2.05 21.48
N PRO A 32 -37.38 -2.21 22.45
CA PRO A 32 -36.02 -1.68 22.36
C PRO A 32 -35.21 -2.26 21.19
N VAL A 33 -35.64 -3.39 20.63
CA VAL A 33 -35.02 -3.99 19.44
C VAL A 33 -35.26 -3.13 18.19
N SER A 34 -36.42 -2.48 18.07
CA SER A 34 -36.81 -1.72 16.87
C SER A 34 -36.51 -0.22 16.91
N SER A 35 -36.41 0.38 18.10
CA SER A 35 -36.31 1.84 18.27
C SER A 35 -34.89 2.40 18.18
N CYS A 36 -33.87 1.56 17.95
CA CYS A 36 -32.47 1.98 17.72
C CYS A 36 -31.87 2.83 18.84
N MET A 37 -32.43 2.76 20.05
CA MET A 37 -31.94 3.46 21.25
C MET A 37 -30.70 2.78 21.86
N LEU A 38 -30.19 1.72 21.22
CA LEU A 38 -28.97 1.05 21.65
C LEU A 38 -27.76 1.82 21.14
N ASP A 39 -26.91 2.24 22.05
CA ASP A 39 -25.64 2.85 21.71
C ASP A 39 -24.77 1.84 20.95
N PRO A 40 -24.34 2.14 19.71
CA PRO A 40 -23.43 1.27 18.97
C PRO A 40 -22.23 0.76 19.77
N PRO A 41 -21.52 1.56 20.61
CA PRO A 41 -20.39 1.07 21.41
C PRO A 41 -20.77 0.07 22.50
N THR A 42 -22.04 -0.01 22.89
CA THR A 42 -22.53 -1.00 23.87
C THR A 42 -22.88 -2.35 23.23
N LEU A 43 -22.99 -2.39 21.90
CA LEU A 43 -23.24 -3.61 21.16
C LEU A 43 -21.96 -4.43 21.12
N GLN A 44 -21.98 -5.60 21.76
CA GLN A 44 -20.87 -6.53 21.74
C GLN A 44 -20.65 -7.00 20.29
N THR A 45 -19.52 -6.62 19.71
CA THR A 45 -19.01 -7.26 18.50
C THR A 45 -18.03 -8.33 18.93
N SER A 46 -18.00 -9.46 18.23
CA SER A 46 -17.14 -10.62 18.55
C SER A 46 -15.64 -10.31 18.57
N THR A 47 -15.23 -9.18 18.00
CA THR A 47 -13.84 -8.79 17.79
C THR A 47 -13.61 -7.33 18.21
N THR A 48 -12.57 -7.07 19.01
CA THR A 48 -12.24 -5.73 19.53
C THR A 48 -11.78 -4.72 18.47
N LEU A 49 -11.46 -5.21 17.26
CA LEU A 49 -10.92 -4.43 16.14
C LEU A 49 -11.97 -4.06 15.08
N SER A 50 -13.16 -4.67 15.13
CA SER A 50 -14.27 -4.39 14.22
C SER A 50 -15.16 -3.26 14.75
N LYS A 51 -15.71 -2.45 13.85
CA LYS A 51 -16.66 -1.39 14.19
C LYS A 51 -17.94 -2.01 14.74
N ALA A 52 -18.36 -1.56 15.92
CA ALA A 52 -19.64 -1.97 16.50
C ALA A 52 -20.82 -1.40 15.70
N GLN A 53 -21.73 -2.28 15.28
CA GLN A 53 -22.90 -1.93 14.47
C GLN A 53 -24.14 -2.69 14.95
N MET A 54 -25.30 -2.07 14.78
CA MET A 54 -26.59 -2.68 15.12
C MET A 54 -26.95 -3.77 14.11
N ILE A 55 -27.42 -4.91 14.63
CA ILE A 55 -27.77 -6.10 13.83
C ILE A 55 -28.78 -5.77 12.72
N MET A 56 -29.75 -4.89 12.99
CA MET A 56 -30.77 -4.49 11.99
C MET A 56 -30.19 -3.80 10.75
N TYR A 57 -28.99 -3.21 10.88
CA TYR A 57 -28.32 -2.50 9.79
C TYR A 57 -27.13 -3.29 9.23
N LYS A 58 -27.00 -4.59 9.57
CA LYS A 58 -25.87 -5.42 9.11
C LYS A 58 -25.89 -5.57 7.60
N THR A 59 -24.86 -5.07 6.93
CA THR A 59 -24.68 -5.21 5.49
C THR A 59 -23.76 -6.38 5.14
N THR A 60 -23.81 -6.87 3.90
CA THR A 60 -22.93 -7.96 3.44
C THR A 60 -21.45 -7.56 3.43
N SER A 61 -21.15 -6.27 3.26
CA SER A 61 -19.79 -5.74 3.36
C SER A 61 -19.20 -5.80 4.77
N GLU A 62 -20.02 -5.92 5.80
CA GLU A 62 -19.54 -5.97 7.19
C GLU A 62 -18.92 -7.33 7.56
N GLY A 63 -19.14 -8.37 6.75
CA GLY A 63 -18.45 -9.65 6.93
C GLY A 63 -16.94 -9.57 6.68
N TYR A 64 -16.47 -8.56 5.95
CA TYR A 64 -15.03 -8.34 5.76
C TYR A 64 -14.39 -7.88 7.07
N GLY A 65 -13.43 -8.67 7.58
CA GLY A 65 -12.73 -8.38 8.83
C GLY A 65 -13.49 -8.76 10.10
N GLU A 66 -14.62 -9.47 9.99
CA GLU A 66 -15.38 -10.00 11.14
C GLU A 66 -14.56 -11.06 11.91
N ILE A 67 -13.76 -11.86 11.18
CA ILE A 67 -12.97 -12.96 11.72
C ILE A 67 -11.61 -12.44 12.21
N THR A 68 -11.30 -12.70 13.48
CA THR A 68 -9.96 -12.44 14.04
C THR A 68 -8.96 -13.43 13.45
N PRO A 69 -7.80 -12.98 12.93
CA PRO A 69 -6.77 -13.90 12.47
C PRO A 69 -6.24 -14.74 13.63
N ILE A 70 -6.24 -16.05 13.46
CA ILE A 70 -5.67 -17.04 14.39
C ILE A 70 -4.37 -17.58 13.79
N ALA A 71 -3.44 -18.08 14.61
CA ALA A 71 -2.15 -18.61 14.16
C ALA A 71 -2.22 -19.58 12.93
N PRO A 72 -3.21 -20.48 12.79
CA PRO A 72 -3.35 -21.35 11.62
C PRO A 72 -3.65 -20.61 10.30
N PHE A 73 -4.13 -19.37 10.35
CA PHE A 73 -4.36 -18.55 9.14
C PHE A 73 -3.08 -17.91 8.60
N LEU A 74 -1.99 -17.92 9.39
CA LEU A 74 -0.72 -17.32 9.00
C LEU A 74 0.12 -18.32 8.20
N PRO A 75 0.86 -17.87 7.18
CA PRO A 75 1.82 -18.72 6.50
C PRO A 75 2.94 -19.13 7.46
N CYS A 76 3.45 -20.36 7.34
CA CYS A 76 4.58 -20.83 8.14
C CYS A 76 5.87 -20.07 7.84
N ASN A 77 6.03 -19.57 6.61
CA ASN A 77 7.18 -18.78 6.19
C ASN A 77 6.71 -17.63 5.29
N PHE A 78 7.29 -16.45 5.48
CA PHE A 78 7.05 -15.28 4.64
C PHE A 78 8.39 -14.72 4.15
N PHE A 79 8.57 -14.68 2.83
CA PHE A 79 9.79 -14.16 2.21
C PHE A 79 9.46 -12.84 1.48
N PRO A 80 9.54 -11.69 2.17
CA PRO A 80 9.25 -10.41 1.52
C PRO A 80 10.27 -10.15 0.42
N ARG A 81 9.78 -9.66 -0.72
CA ARG A 81 10.66 -9.25 -1.82
C ARG A 81 11.45 -8.02 -1.39
N ASN A 82 12.78 -8.16 -1.34
CA ASN A 82 13.68 -7.04 -1.08
C ASN A 82 14.14 -6.40 -2.39
N ASN A 83 13.81 -5.13 -2.60
CA ASN A 83 14.21 -4.36 -3.77
C ASN A 83 15.27 -3.29 -3.45
N THR A 84 15.98 -3.37 -2.30
CA THR A 84 17.01 -2.37 -1.93
C THR A 84 18.10 -2.24 -2.98
N PHE A 85 18.67 -3.35 -3.45
CA PHE A 85 19.71 -3.33 -4.49
C PHE A 85 19.20 -2.70 -5.79
N THR A 86 18.02 -3.11 -6.27
CA THR A 86 17.41 -2.55 -7.48
C THR A 86 17.11 -1.06 -7.33
N ASN A 87 16.68 -0.62 -6.15
CA ASN A 87 16.47 0.80 -5.86
C ASN A 87 17.78 1.58 -5.90
N HIS A 88 18.87 1.03 -5.35
CA HIS A 88 20.20 1.63 -5.48
C HIS A 88 20.63 1.75 -6.94
N LEU A 89 20.49 0.69 -7.73
CA LEU A 89 20.82 0.69 -9.16
C LEU A 89 19.96 1.69 -9.95
N ARG A 90 18.70 1.88 -9.57
CA ARG A 90 17.83 2.89 -10.19
C ARG A 90 18.34 4.31 -9.93
N LEU A 91 18.92 4.58 -8.76
CA LEU A 91 19.48 5.89 -8.43
C LEU A 91 20.76 6.21 -9.22
N THR A 92 21.54 5.19 -9.60
CA THR A 92 22.78 5.39 -10.37
C THR A 92 22.54 5.74 -11.85
N GLY A 93 21.29 5.69 -12.33
CA GLY A 93 20.94 6.01 -13.71
C GLY A 93 21.25 4.89 -14.70
N MET A 94 21.04 5.19 -15.99
CA MET A 94 21.31 4.22 -17.06
C MET A 94 22.79 4.15 -17.37
N PHE A 95 23.31 2.94 -17.49
CA PHE A 95 24.69 2.70 -17.92
C PHE A 95 24.93 3.30 -19.30
N GLN A 96 26.08 3.97 -19.46
CA GLN A 96 26.53 4.55 -20.72
C GLN A 96 27.90 3.99 -21.09
N ASN A 97 28.06 3.56 -22.34
CA ASN A 97 29.31 3.07 -22.86
C ASN A 97 30.14 4.23 -23.43
N HIS A 98 30.96 4.86 -22.58
CA HIS A 98 31.87 5.94 -22.97
C HIS A 98 33.36 5.55 -22.87
N TYR A 99 33.66 4.28 -23.14
CA TYR A 99 35.01 3.73 -23.04
C TYR A 99 35.64 3.55 -24.42
N LEU A 100 36.94 3.81 -24.54
CA LEU A 100 37.73 3.47 -25.71
C LEU A 100 38.25 2.04 -25.59
N ASN A 101 38.31 1.32 -26.72
CA ASN A 101 38.96 0.01 -26.76
C ASN A 101 40.48 0.20 -26.61
N THR A 102 41.01 -0.11 -25.43
CA THR A 102 42.44 -0.03 -25.11
C THR A 102 43.12 -1.40 -25.07
N VAL A 103 42.41 -2.45 -25.47
CA VAL A 103 42.99 -3.81 -25.48
C VAL A 103 44.13 -3.86 -26.48
N LEU A 104 45.30 -4.32 -26.02
CA LEU A 104 46.45 -4.58 -26.89
C LEU A 104 46.15 -5.82 -27.74
N ASP A 105 46.47 -5.74 -29.04
CA ASP A 105 46.36 -6.87 -29.95
C ASP A 105 47.34 -7.97 -29.53
N ARG A 106 46.82 -9.11 -29.06
CA ARG A 106 47.60 -10.27 -28.62
C ARG A 106 47.93 -11.22 -29.79
N GLY A 107 47.39 -10.99 -30.98
CA GLY A 107 47.62 -11.81 -32.16
C GLY A 107 48.89 -11.45 -32.94
N ARG A 108 49.44 -10.25 -32.72
CA ARG A 108 50.75 -9.88 -33.26
C ARG A 108 51.86 -10.46 -32.38
N VAL A 109 52.63 -11.38 -32.95
CA VAL A 109 53.98 -11.63 -32.46
C VAL A 109 54.77 -10.35 -32.73
N ILE A 110 55.15 -9.65 -31.67
CA ILE A 110 56.02 -8.48 -31.80
C ILE A 110 57.44 -9.02 -31.91
N ASP A 111 57.85 -9.35 -33.13
CA ASP A 111 59.17 -9.94 -33.37
C ASP A 111 60.29 -8.95 -33.01
N PHE A 112 60.06 -7.63 -33.18
CA PHE A 112 60.96 -6.56 -32.72
C PHE A 112 60.18 -5.27 -32.40
N PRO A 113 59.99 -4.89 -31.12
CA PRO A 113 59.40 -3.61 -30.76
C PRO A 113 60.43 -2.49 -30.96
N ASN A 114 60.52 -1.95 -32.17
CA ASN A 114 61.37 -0.78 -32.42
C ASN A 114 60.58 0.51 -32.15
N PHE A 115 60.55 0.94 -30.89
CA PHE A 115 59.96 2.22 -30.49
C PHE A 115 61.02 3.33 -30.51
N GLN A 116 61.48 3.71 -31.70
CA GLN A 116 62.31 4.90 -31.84
C GLN A 116 61.42 6.14 -31.88
N HIS A 117 61.45 6.91 -30.79
CA HIS A 117 60.86 8.24 -30.72
C HIS A 117 61.93 9.25 -31.09
N THR A 118 61.92 9.74 -32.33
CA THR A 118 62.75 10.89 -32.73
C THR A 118 62.10 12.20 -32.25
N LEU A 119 62.90 13.03 -31.57
CA LEU A 119 62.55 14.39 -31.14
C LEU A 119 62.37 15.35 -32.32
#